data_AF-A0A520BN98-F1
#
_entry.id   AF-A0A520BN98-F1
#
_cell.length_a   1.000
_cell.length_b   1.000
_cell.length_c   1.000
_cell.angle_alpha   90.00
_cell.angle_beta   90.00
_cell.angle_gamma   90.00
#
_symmetry.space_group_name_H-M   'P 1'
#
loop_
_entity.id
_entity.type
_entity.pdbx_description
1 polymer ?
#
loop_
_entity_poly.entity_id
_entity_poly.type
_entity_poly.pdbx_seq_one_letter_code
_entity_poly.pdbx_strand_id
1 'polypeptide(L)'
;MDYSSSDYSSEGAGFLAGIGVTFFIVYLAIIVVAIAGMWKTFEKAGKPGWAAIIPIYNIYIMIEIVGKPSIWLLWCLVPCVNFVFVIWLYNLISKSFGKSEGFTVGLVLLGFIFWPILGFSDAKYLGPSAAEAQNPFGGNNFNNPNGPFNQPPTDYNGGNV
;
A
#
# COMPACT_ATOMS: atom_id res chain seq x y z
N MET A 1 -17.72 -61.06 -0.39
CA MET A 1 -18.29 -59.71 -0.58
C MET A 1 -17.20 -58.74 -0.15
N ASP A 2 -16.39 -58.27 -1.10
CA ASP A 2 -15.25 -57.38 -0.86
C ASP A 2 -15.61 -55.96 -1.33
N TYR A 3 -16.50 -55.29 -0.61
CA TYR A 3 -17.02 -53.95 -0.96
C TYR A 3 -16.45 -52.82 -0.11
N SER A 4 -15.43 -53.07 0.73
CA SER A 4 -15.14 -52.16 1.84
C SER A 4 -13.85 -51.34 1.76
N SER A 5 -13.01 -51.49 0.72
CA SER A 5 -11.68 -50.84 0.70
C SER A 5 -11.37 -50.06 -0.58
N SER A 6 -11.86 -50.46 -1.76
CA SER A 6 -11.65 -49.73 -3.00
C SER A 6 -12.50 -48.46 -3.10
N ASP A 7 -13.76 -48.54 -2.69
CA ASP A 7 -14.75 -47.48 -2.97
C ASP A 7 -14.49 -46.24 -2.10
N TYR A 8 -14.23 -46.44 -0.79
CA TYR A 8 -13.83 -45.38 0.15
C TYR A 8 -12.55 -44.64 -0.27
N SER A 9 -11.62 -45.33 -0.93
CA SER A 9 -10.36 -44.73 -1.40
C SER A 9 -10.58 -43.79 -2.59
N SER A 10 -11.54 -44.12 -3.46
CA SER A 10 -11.88 -43.35 -4.66
C SER A 10 -12.83 -42.18 -4.38
N GLU A 11 -13.79 -42.38 -3.48
CA GLU A 11 -14.73 -41.36 -2.98
C GLU A 11 -14.00 -40.33 -2.12
N GLY A 12 -13.13 -40.80 -1.21
CA GLY A 12 -12.25 -39.95 -0.42
C GLY A 12 -11.26 -39.17 -1.28
N ALA A 13 -10.69 -39.78 -2.32
CA ALA A 13 -9.83 -39.08 -3.27
C ALA A 13 -10.59 -38.03 -4.09
N GLY A 14 -11.82 -38.33 -4.54
CA GLY A 14 -12.69 -37.38 -5.24
C GLY A 14 -13.12 -36.20 -4.38
N PHE A 15 -13.46 -36.45 -3.11
CA PHE A 15 -13.80 -35.42 -2.13
C PHE A 15 -12.61 -34.53 -1.78
N LEU A 16 -11.43 -35.11 -1.52
CA LEU A 16 -10.20 -34.36 -1.25
C LEU A 16 -9.74 -33.55 -2.49
N ALA A 17 -9.89 -34.11 -3.70
CA ALA A 17 -9.61 -33.40 -4.95
C ALA A 17 -10.59 -32.23 -5.16
N GLY A 18 -11.88 -32.43 -4.90
CA GLY A 18 -12.90 -31.37 -4.99
C GLY A 18 -12.67 -30.23 -4.00
N ILE A 19 -12.26 -30.55 -2.77
CA ILE A 19 -11.84 -29.56 -1.77
C ILE A 19 -10.60 -28.80 -2.25
N GLY A 20 -9.58 -29.50 -2.76
CA GLY A 20 -8.36 -28.88 -3.28
C GLY A 20 -8.61 -27.90 -4.43
N VAL A 21 -9.46 -28.28 -5.39
CA VAL A 21 -9.86 -27.41 -6.51
C VAL A 21 -10.63 -26.20 -6.01
N THR A 22 -11.55 -26.38 -5.04
CA THR A 22 -12.32 -25.26 -4.47
C THR A 22 -11.40 -24.25 -3.77
N PHE A 23 -10.47 -24.71 -2.93
CA PHE A 23 -9.49 -23.83 -2.30
C PHE A 23 -8.59 -23.13 -3.31
N PHE A 24 -8.20 -23.82 -4.39
CA PHE A 24 -7.40 -23.23 -5.46
C PHE A 24 -8.15 -22.09 -6.17
N ILE A 25 -9.43 -22.26 -6.48
CA ILE A 25 -10.27 -21.22 -7.10
C ILE A 25 -10.44 -20.02 -6.15
N VAL A 26 -10.74 -20.27 -4.88
CA VAL A 26 -10.88 -19.20 -3.87
C VAL A 26 -9.56 -18.44 -3.70
N TYR A 27 -8.44 -19.15 -3.66
CA TYR A 27 -7.11 -18.55 -3.58
C TYR A 27 -6.80 -17.65 -4.78
N LEU A 28 -7.10 -18.10 -6.01
CA LEU A 28 -6.96 -17.28 -7.21
C LEU A 28 -7.86 -16.04 -7.17
N ALA A 29 -9.11 -16.17 -6.72
CA ALA A 29 -10.02 -15.04 -6.59
C ALA A 29 -9.47 -13.98 -5.62
N ILE A 30 -8.93 -14.40 -4.47
CA ILE A 30 -8.31 -13.50 -3.48
C ILE A 30 -7.10 -12.78 -4.10
N ILE A 31 -6.24 -13.50 -4.85
CA ILE A 31 -5.09 -12.89 -5.53
C ILE A 31 -5.54 -11.83 -6.53
N VAL A 32 -6.55 -12.12 -7.36
CA VAL A 32 -7.05 -11.17 -8.36
C VAL A 32 -7.58 -9.91 -7.69
N VAL A 33 -8.33 -10.04 -6.58
CA VAL A 33 -8.83 -8.89 -5.82
C VAL A 33 -7.68 -8.09 -5.22
N ALA A 34 -6.68 -8.74 -4.63
CA ALA A 34 -5.50 -8.08 -4.05
C ALA A 34 -4.72 -7.29 -5.11
N ILE A 35 -4.46 -7.90 -6.28
CA ILE A 35 -3.78 -7.24 -7.40
C ILE A 35 -4.62 -6.07 -7.93
N ALA A 36 -5.94 -6.23 -8.08
CA ALA A 36 -6.83 -5.15 -8.49
C ALA A 36 -6.80 -3.98 -7.49
N GLY A 37 -6.75 -4.27 -6.20
CA GLY A 37 -6.59 -3.28 -5.13
C GLY A 37 -5.29 -2.48 -5.25
N MET A 38 -4.18 -3.17 -5.45
CA MET A 38 -2.87 -2.56 -5.66
C MET A 38 -2.84 -1.72 -6.94
N TRP A 39 -3.43 -2.23 -8.02
CA TRP A 39 -3.58 -1.52 -9.29
C TRP A 39 -4.33 -0.20 -9.10
N LYS A 40 -5.51 -0.22 -8.46
CA LYS A 40 -6.27 1.02 -8.17
C LYS A 40 -5.49 2.00 -7.29
N THR A 41 -4.69 1.50 -6.34
CA THR A 41 -3.83 2.36 -5.51
C THR A 41 -2.80 3.10 -6.37
N PHE A 42 -2.17 2.41 -7.32
CA PHE A 42 -1.17 3.03 -8.20
C PHE A 42 -1.82 4.04 -9.15
N GLU A 43 -2.99 3.73 -9.71
CA GLU A 43 -3.76 4.67 -10.54
C GLU A 43 -4.12 5.96 -9.79
N LYS A 44 -4.48 5.86 -8.51
CA LYS A 44 -4.75 7.04 -7.66
C LYS A 44 -3.53 7.94 -7.48
N ALA A 45 -2.33 7.36 -7.49
CA ALA A 45 -1.08 8.09 -7.43
C ALA A 45 -0.56 8.51 -8.82
N GLY A 46 -1.35 8.31 -9.88
CA GLY A 46 -0.97 8.66 -11.26
C GLY A 46 0.07 7.72 -11.87
N LYS A 47 0.19 6.50 -11.35
CA LYS A 47 1.16 5.49 -11.80
C LYS A 47 0.49 4.32 -12.52
N PRO A 48 1.21 3.63 -13.42
CA PRO A 48 0.67 2.48 -14.14
C PRO A 48 0.39 1.33 -13.17
N GLY A 49 -0.87 0.91 -13.02
CA GLY A 49 -1.20 -0.15 -12.06
C GLY A 49 -0.82 -1.56 -12.50
N TRP A 50 -0.54 -1.81 -13.79
CA TRP A 50 0.08 -3.05 -14.24
C TRP A 50 1.47 -3.27 -13.62
N ALA A 51 2.11 -2.21 -13.13
CA ALA A 51 3.38 -2.31 -12.42
C ALA A 51 3.30 -3.19 -11.16
N ALA A 52 2.11 -3.35 -10.58
CA ALA A 52 1.90 -4.20 -9.41
C ALA A 52 2.24 -5.68 -9.67
N ILE A 53 2.18 -6.12 -10.93
CA ILE A 53 2.37 -7.54 -11.31
C ILE A 53 3.86 -7.91 -11.33
N ILE A 54 4.74 -6.97 -11.70
CA ILE A 54 6.18 -7.24 -11.83
C ILE A 54 6.86 -6.93 -10.49
N PRO A 55 7.47 -7.90 -9.79
CA PRO A 55 7.97 -7.71 -8.43
C PRO A 55 8.93 -6.52 -8.25
N ILE A 56 9.91 -6.39 -9.15
CA ILE A 56 10.92 -5.32 -9.07
C ILE A 56 10.31 -3.96 -9.44
N TYR A 57 9.47 -3.92 -10.48
CA TYR A 57 8.85 -2.68 -10.94
C TYR A 57 7.78 -2.17 -9.96
N ASN A 58 7.08 -3.09 -9.28
CA ASN A 58 6.14 -2.80 -8.20
C ASN A 58 6.83 -1.97 -7.09
N ILE A 59 7.96 -2.46 -6.56
CA ILE A 59 8.71 -1.76 -5.51
C ILE A 59 9.22 -0.39 -6.01
N TYR A 60 9.72 -0.33 -7.25
CA TYR A 60 10.16 0.92 -7.85
C TYR A 60 9.04 1.97 -7.91
N ILE A 61 7.85 1.58 -8.38
CA ILE A 61 6.69 2.47 -8.43
C ILE A 61 6.22 2.86 -7.03
N MET A 62 6.23 1.93 -6.06
CA MET A 62 5.93 2.25 -4.66
C MET A 62 6.87 3.31 -4.08
N ILE A 63 8.17 3.21 -4.35
CA ILE A 63 9.18 4.20 -3.96
C ILE A 63 8.88 5.57 -4.61
N GLU A 64 8.49 5.55 -5.88
CA GLU A 64 8.15 6.75 -6.64
C GLU A 64 6.86 7.42 -6.15
N ILE A 65 5.84 6.63 -5.80
CA ILE A 65 4.58 7.10 -5.17
C ILE A 65 4.89 7.78 -3.83
N VAL A 66 5.84 7.24 -3.07
CA VAL A 66 6.26 7.84 -1.80
C VAL A 66 7.18 9.06 -2.01
N GLY A 67 7.74 9.23 -3.22
CA GLY A 67 8.74 10.24 -3.57
C GLY A 67 10.10 10.06 -2.89
N LYS A 68 10.51 8.81 -2.68
CA LYS A 68 11.86 8.46 -2.22
C LYS A 68 12.79 8.23 -3.42
N PRO A 69 14.12 8.39 -3.27
CA PRO A 69 15.06 8.11 -4.34
C PRO A 69 15.09 6.62 -4.68
N SER A 70 15.23 6.28 -5.96
CA SER A 70 15.27 4.90 -6.48
C SER A 70 16.40 4.03 -5.89
N ILE A 71 17.40 4.64 -5.23
CA ILE A 71 18.42 3.92 -4.48
C ILE A 71 17.81 3.02 -3.39
N TRP A 72 16.61 3.33 -2.88
CA TRP A 72 15.88 2.49 -1.94
C TRP A 72 15.61 1.08 -2.49
N LEU A 73 15.50 0.92 -3.82
CA LEU A 73 15.38 -0.37 -4.46
C LEU A 73 16.63 -1.25 -4.23
N LEU A 74 17.81 -0.64 -4.18
CA LEU A 74 19.07 -1.34 -3.90
C LEU A 74 19.12 -1.83 -2.44
N TRP A 75 18.62 -1.03 -1.50
CA TRP A 75 18.50 -1.42 -0.09
C TRP A 75 17.55 -2.61 0.10
N CYS A 76 16.49 -2.70 -0.72
CA CYS A 76 15.61 -3.87 -0.75
C CYS A 76 16.31 -5.15 -1.23
N LEU A 77 17.49 -5.11 -1.88
CA LEU A 77 18.21 -6.32 -2.27
C LEU A 77 18.95 -6.98 -1.11
N VAL A 78 19.19 -6.25 -0.01
CA VAL A 78 19.92 -6.74 1.17
C VAL A 78 18.94 -7.41 2.13
N PRO A 79 18.97 -8.74 2.34
CA PRO A 79 17.89 -9.49 3.00
C PRO A 79 17.61 -9.06 4.44
N CYS A 80 18.63 -8.71 5.23
CA CYS A 80 18.42 -8.26 6.61
C CYS A 80 17.77 -6.87 6.69
N VAL A 81 18.07 -6.01 5.72
CA VAL A 81 17.62 -4.61 5.68
C VAL A 81 16.28 -4.49 4.93
N ASN A 82 16.02 -5.40 3.99
CA ASN A 82 14.81 -5.48 3.19
C ASN A 82 13.55 -5.48 4.06
N PHE A 83 13.47 -6.30 5.10
CA PHE A 83 12.28 -6.39 5.96
C PHE A 83 11.94 -5.04 6.61
N VAL A 84 12.93 -4.35 7.18
CA VAL A 84 12.74 -3.05 7.82
C VAL A 84 12.29 -2.01 6.78
N PHE A 85 12.93 -2.00 5.60
CA PHE A 85 12.62 -1.05 4.54
C PHE A 85 11.24 -1.28 3.92
N VAL A 86 10.80 -2.53 3.77
CA VAL A 86 9.47 -2.86 3.24
C VAL A 86 8.38 -2.38 4.20
N ILE A 87 8.54 -2.63 5.50
CA ILE A 87 7.61 -2.12 6.53
C ILE A 87 7.59 -0.59 6.50
N TRP A 88 8.76 0.04 6.40
CA TRP A 88 8.87 1.49 6.34
C TRP A 88 8.25 2.08 5.06
N LEU A 89 8.42 1.42 3.92
CA LEU A 89 7.80 1.78 2.65
C LEU A 89 6.28 1.71 2.74
N TYR A 90 5.72 0.64 3.33
CA TYR A 90 4.28 0.55 3.57
C TYR A 90 3.75 1.64 4.51
N ASN A 91 4.53 2.03 5.52
CA ASN A 91 4.19 3.16 6.40
C ASN A 91 4.14 4.48 5.64
N LEU A 92 5.09 4.68 4.73
CA LEU A 92 5.15 5.87 3.90
C LEU A 92 4.00 5.88 2.88
N ILE A 93 3.64 4.75 2.28
CA ILE A 93 2.45 4.67 1.43
C ILE A 93 1.21 5.02 2.24
N SER A 94 1.00 4.42 3.41
CA SER A 94 -0.17 4.73 4.22
C SER A 94 -0.26 6.23 4.54
N LYS A 95 0.87 6.86 4.90
CA LYS A 95 0.95 8.31 5.12
C LYS A 95 0.66 9.13 3.86
N SER A 96 1.15 8.69 2.70
CA SER A 96 0.88 9.34 1.39
C SER A 96 -0.61 9.35 1.02
N PHE A 97 -1.40 8.46 1.62
CA PHE A 97 -2.86 8.37 1.48
C PHE A 97 -3.63 8.88 2.72
N GLY A 98 -2.95 9.56 3.66
CA GLY A 98 -3.54 10.13 4.87
C GLY A 98 -4.00 9.09 5.90
N LYS A 99 -3.42 7.89 5.91
CA LYS A 99 -3.74 6.80 6.85
C LYS A 99 -2.72 6.72 7.99
N SER A 100 -3.21 6.32 9.16
CA SER A 100 -2.42 6.17 10.39
C SER A 100 -1.52 4.93 10.37
N GLU A 101 -0.60 4.85 11.34
CA GLU A 101 0.32 3.72 11.48
C GLU A 101 -0.39 2.39 11.78
N GLY A 102 -1.56 2.44 12.44
CA GLY A 102 -2.41 1.27 12.64
C GLY A 102 -2.93 0.67 11.33
N PHE A 103 -3.17 1.51 10.32
CA PHE A 103 -3.50 1.04 8.97
C PHE A 103 -2.28 0.36 8.31
N THR A 104 -1.06 0.86 8.55
CA THR A 104 0.17 0.19 8.09
C THR A 104 0.29 -1.20 8.68
N VAL A 105 0.05 -1.37 9.98
CA VAL A 105 0.11 -2.68 10.64
C VAL A 105 -0.90 -3.64 10.01
N GLY A 106 -2.12 -3.15 9.73
CA GLY A 106 -3.12 -3.90 8.97
C GLY A 106 -2.67 -4.25 7.55
N LEU A 107 -1.94 -3.35 6.88
CA LEU A 107 -1.42 -3.57 5.54
C LEU A 107 -0.22 -4.54 5.48
N VAL A 108 0.57 -4.62 6.55
CA VAL A 108 1.66 -5.59 6.69
C VAL A 108 1.13 -6.98 7.06
N LEU A 109 0.19 -7.06 8.01
CA LEU A 109 -0.36 -8.34 8.47
C LEU A 109 -1.45 -8.90 7.54
N LEU A 110 -2.35 -8.05 7.08
CA LEU A 110 -3.52 -8.36 6.25
C LEU A 110 -3.46 -7.59 4.91
N GLY A 111 -2.29 -7.54 4.28
CA GLY A 111 -2.08 -6.80 3.03
C GLY A 111 -3.08 -7.17 1.92
N PHE A 112 -3.43 -8.45 1.79
CA PHE A 112 -4.38 -8.92 0.78
C PHE A 112 -5.79 -8.30 0.90
N ILE A 113 -6.15 -7.75 2.05
CA ILE A 113 -7.41 -7.02 2.29
C ILE A 113 -7.19 -5.51 2.30
N PHE A 114 -6.14 -5.05 2.97
CA PHE A 114 -5.86 -3.63 3.14
C PHE A 114 -5.44 -2.94 1.83
N TRP A 115 -4.78 -3.65 0.91
CA TRP A 115 -4.47 -3.13 -0.43
C TRP A 115 -5.73 -2.82 -1.25
N PRO A 116 -6.70 -3.74 -1.40
CA PRO A 116 -8.02 -3.44 -1.93
C PRO A 116 -8.74 -2.32 -1.22
N ILE A 117 -8.74 -2.31 0.11
CA ILE A 117 -9.38 -1.22 0.87
C ILE A 117 -8.73 0.11 0.50
N LEU A 118 -7.40 0.24 0.48
CA LEU A 118 -6.73 1.47 0.10
C LEU A 118 -7.05 1.87 -1.36
N GLY A 119 -7.04 0.90 -2.27
CA GLY A 119 -7.28 1.11 -3.70
C GLY A 119 -8.72 1.51 -4.03
N PHE A 120 -9.72 0.92 -3.37
CA PHE A 120 -11.14 1.15 -3.65
C PHE A 120 -11.83 2.11 -2.67
N SER A 121 -11.23 2.42 -1.52
CA SER A 121 -11.75 3.41 -0.56
C SER A 121 -11.71 4.83 -1.14
N ASP A 122 -12.38 5.79 -0.49
CA ASP A 122 -12.27 7.23 -0.81
C ASP A 122 -10.90 7.86 -0.46
N ALA A 123 -9.91 7.04 -0.06
CA ALA A 123 -8.55 7.49 0.17
C ALA A 123 -7.98 8.16 -1.10
N LYS A 124 -7.65 9.45 -0.99
CA LYS A 124 -6.98 10.23 -2.03
C LYS A 124 -5.48 10.23 -1.77
N TYR A 125 -4.71 10.21 -2.85
CA TYR A 125 -3.28 10.41 -2.78
C TYR A 125 -3.01 11.89 -2.44
N LEU A 126 -2.42 12.13 -1.27
CA LEU A 126 -2.15 13.47 -0.74
C LEU A 126 -0.80 14.03 -1.21
N GLY A 127 0.06 13.16 -1.73
CA GLY A 127 1.38 13.51 -2.23
C GLY A 127 2.47 12.63 -1.61
N PRO A 128 3.73 12.88 -1.98
CA PRO A 128 4.86 12.15 -1.46
C PRO A 128 4.98 12.29 0.06
N SER A 129 4.69 11.24 0.82
CA SER A 129 4.89 11.25 2.27
C SER A 129 6.34 11.49 2.67
N ALA A 130 7.29 11.38 1.74
CA ALA A 130 8.67 11.81 1.96
C ALA A 130 8.76 13.28 2.39
N ALA A 131 7.93 14.19 1.87
CA ALA A 131 7.95 15.61 2.26
C ALA A 131 7.51 15.85 3.71
N GLU A 132 6.57 15.03 4.20
CA GLU A 132 6.05 15.07 5.57
C GLU A 132 6.95 14.29 6.54
N ALA A 133 7.48 13.14 6.11
CA ALA A 133 8.42 12.33 6.89
C ALA A 133 9.81 12.97 7.01
N GLN A 134 10.16 13.93 6.14
CA GLN A 134 11.37 14.74 6.25
C GLN A 134 11.29 15.72 7.44
N ASN A 135 10.09 16.02 7.95
CA ASN A 135 9.89 16.95 9.06
C ASN A 135 9.13 16.33 10.24
N PRO A 136 9.68 15.30 10.93
CA PRO A 136 9.04 14.69 12.11
C PRO A 136 8.83 15.65 13.29
N PHE A 137 9.49 16.81 13.28
CA PHE A 137 9.47 17.83 14.34
C PHE A 137 9.15 19.23 13.81
N GLY A 138 8.20 19.33 12.88
CA GLY A 138 7.67 20.60 12.40
C GLY A 138 8.12 20.91 10.99
N GLY A 139 7.14 21.02 10.08
CA GLY A 139 7.36 21.52 8.74
C GLY A 139 8.03 22.90 8.79
N ASN A 140 8.95 23.15 7.87
CA ASN A 140 9.56 24.46 7.70
C ASN A 140 8.48 25.49 7.28
N ASN A 141 7.82 26.10 8.26
CA ASN A 141 6.90 27.23 8.06
C ASN A 141 7.59 28.44 7.39
N PHE A 142 8.92 28.44 7.36
CA PHE A 142 9.76 29.43 6.70
C PHE A 142 9.65 29.42 5.17
N ASN A 143 9.26 28.28 4.57
CA ASN A 143 9.11 28.16 3.12
C ASN A 143 7.64 27.93 2.71
N ASN A 144 6.70 28.14 3.64
CA ASN A 144 5.27 28.10 3.39
C ASN A 144 4.82 29.48 2.87
N PRO A 145 4.35 29.61 1.60
CA PRO A 145 3.92 30.90 1.06
C PRO A 145 2.77 31.54 1.86
N ASN A 146 1.99 30.73 2.58
CA ASN A 146 0.88 31.16 3.43
C ASN A 146 1.23 31.04 4.93
N GLY A 147 2.51 30.92 5.27
CA GLY A 147 2.97 30.87 6.66
C GLY A 147 2.81 32.22 7.35
N PRO A 148 2.74 32.25 8.69
CA PRO A 148 2.64 33.50 9.47
C PRO A 148 3.82 34.46 9.26
N PHE A 149 4.91 33.99 8.65
CA PHE A 149 6.11 34.76 8.34
C PHE A 149 6.19 35.23 6.89
N ASN A 150 5.29 34.76 6.00
CA ASN A 150 5.24 35.14 4.58
C ASN A 150 3.93 35.84 4.20
N GLN A 151 3.22 36.39 5.20
CA GLN A 151 2.07 37.26 4.95
C GLN A 151 2.59 38.65 4.58
N PRO A 152 2.10 39.26 3.48
CA PRO A 152 2.34 40.69 3.26
C PRO A 152 1.83 41.47 4.48
N PRO A 153 2.47 42.58 4.88
CA PRO A 153 2.00 43.40 5.99
C PRO A 153 0.51 43.67 5.82
N THR A 154 -0.32 43.23 6.77
CA THR A 154 -1.72 43.58 6.77
C THR A 154 -1.80 45.08 7.03
N ASP A 155 -2.30 45.84 6.07
CA ASP A 155 -2.59 47.25 6.27
C ASP A 155 -3.59 47.34 7.45
N TYR A 156 -3.12 47.86 8.59
CA TYR A 156 -3.99 48.12 9.74
C TYR A 156 -4.94 49.25 9.33
N ASN A 157 -6.03 48.91 8.65
CA ASN A 157 -7.15 49.81 8.49
C ASN A 157 -7.98 49.69 9.77
N GLY A 158 -7.56 50.43 10.79
CA GLY A 158 -8.34 50.66 12.01
C GLY A 158 -9.66 51.34 11.65
N GLY A 159 -10.64 50.54 11.25
CA GLY A 159 -12.01 50.97 10.99
C GLY A 159 -12.78 51.02 12.29
N ASN A 160 -12.60 52.10 13.05
CA ASN A 160 -13.67 52.63 13.88
C ASN A 160 -14.69 53.28 12.93
N VAL A 161 -15.86 52.65 12.74
CA VAL A 161 -17.20 53.26 12.67
C VAL A 161 -18.25 52.18 12.87
#